data_AF-A0A9Q0S1A3-F1
#
_entry.id   AF-A0A9Q0S1A3-F1
#
_cell.length_a   1.000
_cell.length_b   1.000
_cell.length_c   1.000
_cell.angle_alpha   90.00
_cell.angle_beta   90.00
_cell.angle_gamma   90.00
#
_symmetry.space_group_name_H-M   'P 1'
#
loop_
_entity.id
_entity.type
_entity.pdbx_description
1 polymer ?
#
loop_
_entity_poly.entity_id
_entity_poly.type
_entity_poly.pdbx_seq_one_letter_code
_entity_poly.pdbx_strand_id
1 'polypeptide(L)'
;MEDITNMNFELGTKNPTLMDKPFWKYMISSRPEESIFDVLSKTGVGTKGKVVYCFCRHGIAGAYLPDGRMIYTGGQHDTDDKLPENYPLEKRPPLETATFLGSKNMNDITIYGYPENVFPKNSFHTACHVRSADGKDYVYIIGGTICEEGEITQVYRLSVSDFSIERVEMSGDGPKCCVTLCTSKGLTKNGRTVVQMSVTHRCKLPQEILVYELDIETNVWTVLE
;
A
#
# COMPACT_ATOMS: atom_id res chain seq x y z
N MET A 1 26.82 -12.13 -10.30
CA MET A 1 25.36 -12.16 -10.09
C MET A 1 25.19 -12.01 -8.59
N GLU A 2 24.65 -10.89 -8.12
CA GLU A 2 24.38 -10.68 -6.69
C GLU A 2 23.52 -11.82 -6.16
N ASP A 3 23.58 -12.07 -4.85
CA ASP A 3 22.91 -13.19 -4.19
C ASP A 3 21.38 -13.08 -4.29
N ILE A 4 20.84 -13.54 -5.41
CA ILE A 4 19.42 -13.63 -5.75
C ILE A 4 18.75 -14.86 -5.12
N THR A 5 19.42 -15.55 -4.19
CA THR A 5 18.90 -16.80 -3.62
C THR A 5 17.82 -16.59 -2.55
N ASN A 6 17.80 -15.43 -1.87
CA ASN A 6 16.74 -15.10 -0.91
C ASN A 6 15.57 -14.38 -1.61
N MET A 7 14.66 -15.19 -2.15
CA MET A 7 13.48 -14.73 -2.89
C MET A 7 12.21 -14.67 -2.04
N ASN A 8 12.26 -15.18 -0.81
CA ASN A 8 11.07 -15.34 0.02
C ASN A 8 10.48 -13.98 0.38
N PHE A 9 9.15 -13.92 0.47
CA PHE A 9 8.48 -12.81 1.12
C PHE A 9 8.79 -12.80 2.63
N GLU A 10 9.02 -11.61 3.19
CA GLU A 10 9.31 -11.41 4.60
C GLU A 10 8.63 -10.14 5.11
N LEU A 11 8.16 -10.16 6.36
CA LEU A 11 7.64 -8.97 7.05
C LEU A 11 8.76 -8.23 7.78
N GLY A 12 8.54 -6.94 8.04
CA GLY A 12 9.40 -6.19 8.93
C GLY A 12 9.21 -6.62 10.38
N THR A 13 10.22 -6.33 11.20
CA THR A 13 10.22 -6.61 12.65
C THR A 13 10.08 -5.35 13.50
N LYS A 14 10.17 -4.16 12.88
CA LYS A 14 10.12 -2.84 13.51
C LYS A 14 9.36 -1.85 12.62
N ASN A 15 9.07 -0.68 13.18
CA ASN A 15 8.40 0.41 12.48
C ASN A 15 9.36 1.56 12.15
N PRO A 16 9.97 1.60 10.95
CA PRO A 16 10.11 0.53 9.97
C PRO A 16 11.31 -0.40 10.24
N THR A 17 11.36 -1.54 9.53
CA THR A 17 12.59 -2.31 9.30
C THR A 17 13.12 -1.99 7.91
N LEU A 18 14.39 -1.58 7.81
CA LEU A 18 15.08 -1.50 6.54
C LEU A 18 15.38 -2.92 6.02
N MET A 19 14.85 -3.25 4.85
CA MET A 19 14.93 -4.59 4.25
C MET A 19 15.99 -4.59 3.15
N ASP A 20 17.15 -5.21 3.41
CA ASP A 20 18.14 -5.42 2.35
C ASP A 20 17.83 -6.71 1.58
N LYS A 21 17.08 -6.55 0.48
CA LYS A 21 16.59 -7.63 -0.37
C LYS A 21 17.03 -7.41 -1.82
N PRO A 22 18.25 -7.86 -2.21
CA PRO A 22 18.77 -7.70 -3.57
C PRO A 22 17.81 -8.26 -4.64
N PHE A 23 17.21 -9.43 -4.39
CA PHE A 23 16.22 -10.01 -5.29
C PHE A 23 15.00 -9.10 -5.50
N TRP A 24 14.47 -8.49 -4.42
CA TRP A 24 13.29 -7.62 -4.54
C TRP A 24 13.63 -6.35 -5.30
N LYS A 25 14.79 -5.75 -5.00
CA LYS A 25 15.32 -4.59 -5.75
C LYS A 25 15.46 -4.90 -7.23
N TYR A 26 16.02 -6.06 -7.58
CA TYR A 26 16.10 -6.53 -8.96
C TYR A 26 14.73 -6.59 -9.63
N MET A 27 13.77 -7.31 -9.01
CA MET A 27 12.40 -7.46 -9.54
C MET A 27 11.64 -6.14 -9.71
N ILE A 28 11.97 -5.12 -8.91
CA ILE A 28 11.42 -3.78 -9.04
C ILE A 28 12.10 -3.04 -10.20
N SER A 29 13.43 -3.12 -10.32
CA SER A 29 14.21 -2.41 -11.35
C SER A 29 14.09 -3.00 -12.76
N SER A 30 13.84 -4.29 -12.90
CA SER A 30 13.79 -5.02 -14.19
C SER A 30 12.43 -4.90 -14.90
N ARG A 31 11.72 -3.80 -14.63
CA ARG A 31 10.34 -3.58 -15.02
C ARG A 31 10.22 -2.57 -16.17
N PRO A 32 9.37 -2.85 -17.16
CA PRO A 32 8.45 -4.01 -17.31
C PRO A 32 9.07 -5.25 -17.99
N GLU A 33 10.39 -5.30 -18.17
CA GLU A 33 11.05 -6.20 -19.11
C GLU A 33 11.10 -7.67 -18.68
N GLU A 34 11.12 -7.95 -17.37
CA GLU A 34 11.22 -9.33 -16.86
C GLU A 34 10.07 -9.69 -15.93
N SER A 35 9.37 -10.78 -16.26
CA SER A 35 8.42 -11.43 -15.34
C SER A 35 9.16 -12.29 -14.34
N ILE A 36 8.50 -12.61 -13.22
CA ILE A 36 9.07 -13.55 -12.24
C ILE A 36 9.37 -14.92 -12.87
N PHE A 37 8.56 -15.38 -13.83
CA PHE A 37 8.78 -16.65 -14.51
C PHE A 37 10.05 -16.63 -15.37
N ASP A 38 10.35 -15.51 -16.02
CA ASP A 38 11.58 -15.34 -16.81
C ASP A 38 12.81 -15.44 -15.90
N VAL A 39 12.78 -14.73 -14.77
CA VAL A 39 13.87 -14.76 -13.77
C VAL A 39 14.08 -16.15 -13.20
N LEU A 40 13.01 -16.86 -12.84
CA LEU A 40 13.09 -18.23 -12.32
C LEU A 40 13.65 -19.20 -13.37
N SER A 41 13.27 -19.05 -14.64
CA SER A 41 13.77 -19.88 -15.73
C SER A 41 15.28 -19.71 -15.96
N LYS A 42 15.79 -18.47 -15.87
CA LYS A 42 17.21 -18.13 -16.04
C LYS A 42 18.07 -18.61 -14.87
N THR A 43 17.52 -18.61 -13.66
CA THR A 43 18.25 -18.93 -12.43
C THR A 43 18.20 -20.42 -12.09
N GLY A 44 17.28 -21.17 -12.70
CA GLY A 44 17.07 -22.59 -12.41
C GLY A 44 16.52 -22.87 -11.01
N VAL A 45 16.09 -21.84 -10.27
CA VAL A 45 15.60 -22.01 -8.91
C VAL A 45 14.14 -22.43 -8.92
N GLY A 46 13.85 -23.59 -8.32
CA GLY A 46 12.48 -24.07 -8.15
C GLY A 46 11.72 -23.29 -7.07
N THR A 47 10.47 -22.92 -7.35
CA THR A 47 9.57 -22.21 -6.43
C THR A 47 8.56 -23.11 -5.73
N LYS A 48 8.69 -24.44 -5.87
CA LYS A 48 7.71 -25.39 -5.34
C LYS A 48 7.51 -25.18 -3.83
N GLY A 49 6.33 -24.67 -3.46
CA GLY A 49 5.95 -24.39 -2.08
C GLY A 49 6.53 -23.12 -1.46
N LYS A 50 7.14 -22.21 -2.25
CA LYS A 50 7.70 -20.94 -1.77
C LYS A 50 6.91 -19.75 -2.31
N VAL A 51 6.68 -18.78 -1.45
CA VAL A 51 6.15 -17.46 -1.84
C VAL A 51 7.31 -16.61 -2.29
N VAL A 52 7.33 -16.25 -3.57
CA VAL A 52 8.38 -15.43 -4.16
C VAL A 52 7.87 -14.03 -4.38
N TYR A 53 8.63 -13.04 -3.91
CA TYR A 53 8.29 -11.64 -4.11
C TYR A 53 8.21 -11.29 -5.60
N CYS A 54 7.16 -10.56 -5.97
CA CYS A 54 7.01 -9.98 -7.30
C CYS A 54 6.45 -8.56 -7.17
N PHE A 55 7.04 -7.59 -7.86
CA PHE A 55 6.50 -6.22 -7.82
C PHE A 55 5.19 -6.08 -8.64
N CYS A 56 4.75 -7.09 -9.42
CA CYS A 56 3.60 -7.00 -10.36
C CYS A 56 2.39 -7.37 -9.52
N ARG A 57 1.80 -6.36 -8.89
CA ARG A 57 0.80 -6.55 -7.84
C ARG A 57 -0.43 -5.71 -8.18
N HIS A 58 -1.60 -6.29 -7.95
CA HIS A 58 -2.88 -5.61 -8.08
C HIS A 58 -3.15 -4.78 -6.83
N GLY A 59 -3.78 -3.61 -6.99
CA GLY A 59 -4.17 -2.77 -5.86
C GLY A 59 -3.01 -2.12 -5.09
N ILE A 60 -1.85 -1.90 -5.73
CA ILE A 60 -0.80 -1.03 -5.17
C ILE A 60 -1.29 0.42 -5.19
N ALA A 61 -1.01 1.20 -4.14
CA ALA A 61 -1.18 2.65 -4.14
C ALA A 61 0.17 3.38 -4.15
N GLY A 62 0.25 4.48 -4.91
CA GLY A 62 1.45 5.31 -5.02
C GLY A 62 1.18 6.77 -4.61
N ALA A 63 2.16 7.41 -3.96
CA ALA A 63 2.13 8.83 -3.62
C ALA A 63 3.44 9.52 -4.02
N TYR A 64 3.34 10.56 -4.85
CA TYR A 64 4.48 11.40 -5.19
C TYR A 64 4.84 12.33 -4.04
N LEU A 65 6.14 12.45 -3.75
CA LEU A 65 6.69 13.41 -2.82
C LEU A 65 7.16 14.67 -3.57
N PRO A 66 7.22 15.84 -2.90
CA PRO A 66 7.64 17.09 -3.53
C PRO A 66 9.07 17.09 -4.09
N ASP A 67 9.93 16.19 -3.60
CA ASP A 67 11.31 16.05 -4.07
C ASP A 67 11.48 15.08 -5.26
N GLY A 68 10.36 14.60 -5.81
CA GLY A 68 10.32 13.70 -6.97
C GLY A 68 10.41 12.21 -6.62
N ARG A 69 10.59 11.86 -5.35
CA ARG A 69 10.47 10.46 -4.90
C ARG A 69 9.01 10.01 -5.01
N MET A 70 8.79 8.71 -5.16
CA MET A 70 7.46 8.09 -5.23
C MET A 70 7.37 6.96 -4.22
N ILE A 71 6.45 7.05 -3.26
CA ILE A 71 6.20 6.01 -2.27
C ILE A 71 5.14 5.06 -2.81
N TYR A 72 5.42 3.77 -2.87
CA TYR A 72 4.42 2.73 -3.15
C TYR A 72 4.06 1.98 -1.87
N THR A 73 2.83 1.52 -1.79
CA THR A 73 2.31 0.83 -0.60
C THR A 73 1.40 -0.30 -1.01
N GLY A 74 1.59 -1.42 -0.31
CA GLY A 74 0.82 -2.64 -0.41
C GLY A 74 0.59 -3.19 -1.80
N GLY A 75 -0.59 -3.78 -2.02
CA GLY A 75 -0.97 -4.56 -3.20
C GLY A 75 -1.02 -6.05 -2.92
N GLN A 76 -1.50 -6.83 -3.89
CA GLN A 76 -1.54 -8.30 -3.80
C GLN A 76 -1.03 -8.94 -5.07
N HIS A 77 -0.48 -10.14 -4.94
CA HIS A 77 -0.21 -11.00 -6.08
C HIS A 77 -1.30 -12.06 -6.16
N ASP A 78 -1.92 -12.22 -7.34
CA ASP A 78 -2.92 -13.26 -7.52
C ASP A 78 -2.22 -14.63 -7.52
N THR A 79 -2.45 -15.38 -6.46
CA THR A 79 -2.02 -16.77 -6.37
C THR A 79 -3.14 -17.73 -6.73
N ASP A 80 -4.37 -17.23 -6.85
CA ASP A 80 -5.58 -18.06 -6.94
C ASP A 80 -5.72 -18.79 -8.29
N ASP A 81 -5.15 -18.27 -9.38
CA ASP A 81 -5.28 -18.85 -10.74
C ASP A 81 -4.73 -20.28 -10.86
N LYS A 82 -3.91 -20.73 -9.90
CA LYS A 82 -3.25 -22.04 -9.91
C LYS A 82 -3.36 -22.83 -8.61
N LEU A 83 -4.09 -22.33 -7.60
CA LEU A 83 -4.29 -23.08 -6.35
C LEU A 83 -5.55 -23.95 -6.48
N PRO A 84 -5.50 -25.23 -6.03
CA PRO A 84 -6.69 -26.05 -5.94
C PRO A 84 -7.78 -25.37 -5.12
N GLU A 85 -9.05 -25.54 -5.50
CA GLU A 85 -10.23 -24.93 -4.86
C GLU A 85 -10.31 -25.17 -3.34
N ASN A 86 -9.67 -26.26 -2.89
CA ASN A 86 -9.58 -26.72 -1.51
C ASN A 86 -8.22 -26.44 -0.83
N TYR A 87 -7.40 -25.55 -1.38
CA TYR A 87 -6.13 -25.18 -0.74
C TYR A 87 -6.37 -24.41 0.57
N PRO A 88 -5.81 -24.84 1.71
CA PRO A 88 -6.13 -24.25 3.00
C PRO A 88 -5.77 -22.76 3.06
N LEU A 89 -6.69 -21.93 3.54
CA LEU A 89 -6.54 -20.47 3.60
C LEU A 89 -5.29 -20.07 4.38
N GLU A 90 -5.00 -20.77 5.47
CA GLU A 90 -3.83 -20.56 6.33
C GLU A 90 -2.49 -20.91 5.67
N LYS A 91 -2.53 -21.63 4.54
CA LYS A 91 -1.35 -21.97 3.75
C LYS A 91 -1.21 -21.10 2.51
N ARG A 92 -2.24 -20.30 2.16
CA ARG A 92 -2.19 -19.44 0.97
C ARG A 92 -1.03 -18.45 1.11
N PRO A 93 -0.28 -18.18 0.03
CA PRO A 93 0.74 -17.16 0.04
C PRO A 93 0.17 -15.85 0.57
N PRO A 94 0.86 -15.15 1.47
CA PRO A 94 0.34 -13.90 1.99
C PRO A 94 0.14 -12.88 0.88
N LEU A 95 -0.99 -12.16 0.91
CA LEU A 95 -1.24 -10.96 0.12
C LEU A 95 -0.26 -9.87 0.58
N GLU A 96 0.91 -9.77 -0.04
CA GLU A 96 2.09 -9.12 0.57
C GLU A 96 1.94 -7.58 0.80
N THR A 97 2.55 -7.00 1.84
CA THR A 97 2.88 -5.55 1.98
C THR A 97 4.20 -5.44 2.78
N ALA A 98 5.13 -4.51 2.62
CA ALA A 98 5.19 -3.19 1.98
C ALA A 98 6.43 -3.08 1.06
N THR A 99 6.39 -2.16 0.08
CA THR A 99 7.56 -1.79 -0.72
C THR A 99 7.58 -0.29 -0.90
N PHE A 100 8.40 0.39 -0.11
CA PHE A 100 8.72 1.79 -0.36
C PHE A 100 9.57 1.86 -1.61
N LEU A 101 9.27 2.83 -2.46
CA LEU A 101 10.26 3.39 -3.34
C LEU A 101 10.55 4.79 -2.83
N GLY A 102 11.81 5.19 -2.96
CA GLY A 102 12.22 6.55 -2.75
C GLY A 102 13.34 6.78 -3.71
N SER A 103 13.02 7.13 -4.96
CA SER A 103 14.07 7.44 -5.91
C SER A 103 13.70 8.44 -6.97
N LYS A 104 14.73 9.15 -7.47
CA LYS A 104 14.71 9.90 -8.72
C LYS A 104 14.85 8.98 -9.95
N ASN A 105 15.27 7.72 -9.77
CA ASN A 105 15.42 6.71 -10.84
C ASN A 105 15.35 5.27 -10.28
N MET A 106 14.97 4.28 -11.09
CA MET A 106 14.74 2.89 -10.62
C MET A 106 15.99 2.14 -10.05
N ASN A 107 17.12 2.82 -9.89
CA ASN A 107 18.39 2.27 -9.41
C ASN A 107 18.68 2.56 -7.92
N ASP A 108 17.90 3.42 -7.27
CA ASP A 108 18.09 3.75 -5.84
C ASP A 108 16.82 3.40 -5.05
N ILE A 109 16.58 2.08 -4.91
CA ILE A 109 15.38 1.53 -4.28
C ILE A 109 15.66 1.21 -2.81
N THR A 110 14.89 1.82 -1.91
CA THR A 110 14.92 1.53 -0.47
C THR A 110 13.63 0.87 -0.03
N ILE A 111 13.71 -0.37 0.46
CA ILE A 111 12.56 -1.17 0.86
C ILE A 111 12.43 -1.13 2.39
N TYR A 112 11.29 -0.65 2.89
CA TYR A 112 10.92 -0.80 4.29
C TYR A 112 9.81 -1.83 4.47
N GLY A 113 9.96 -2.70 5.47
CA GLY A 113 8.95 -3.65 5.92
C GLY A 113 8.40 -3.25 7.28
N TYR A 114 7.18 -3.71 7.58
CA TYR A 114 6.53 -3.51 8.88
C TYR A 114 6.04 -4.83 9.47
N PRO A 115 5.94 -4.93 10.80
CA PRO A 115 5.16 -5.96 11.46
C PRO A 115 3.69 -5.90 11.07
N GLU A 116 3.05 -7.07 10.97
CA GLU A 116 1.62 -7.20 10.64
C GLU A 116 0.72 -6.43 11.62
N ASN A 117 1.11 -6.36 12.90
CA ASN A 117 0.35 -5.63 13.92
C ASN A 117 0.54 -4.10 13.87
N VAL A 118 1.49 -3.60 13.07
CA VAL A 118 1.73 -2.16 12.86
C VAL A 118 1.06 -1.72 11.57
N PHE A 119 1.27 -2.46 10.49
CA PHE A 119 0.62 -2.25 9.21
C PHE A 119 0.27 -3.60 8.59
N PRO A 120 -1.00 -4.03 8.67
CA PRO A 120 -1.43 -5.30 8.12
C PRO A 120 -1.31 -5.34 6.60
N LYS A 121 -1.41 -6.55 6.05
CA LYS A 121 -1.49 -6.76 4.61
C LYS A 121 -2.71 -6.06 4.01
N ASN A 122 -2.45 -5.13 3.09
CA ASN A 122 -3.43 -4.25 2.48
C ASN A 122 -3.26 -4.14 0.95
N SER A 123 -4.36 -4.22 0.23
CA SER A 123 -4.43 -3.94 -1.20
C SER A 123 -5.68 -3.11 -1.51
N PHE A 124 -5.69 -2.47 -2.69
CA PHE A 124 -6.79 -1.64 -3.18
C PHE A 124 -7.15 -0.45 -2.29
N HIS A 125 -6.20 0.00 -1.48
CA HIS A 125 -6.27 1.27 -0.76
C HIS A 125 -5.85 2.44 -1.64
N THR A 126 -6.00 3.65 -1.13
CA THR A 126 -5.44 4.87 -1.72
C THR A 126 -4.26 5.36 -0.90
N ALA A 127 -3.38 6.12 -1.54
CA ALA A 127 -2.27 6.81 -0.89
C ALA A 127 -2.19 8.25 -1.42
N CYS A 128 -2.01 9.22 -0.53
CA CYS A 128 -1.74 10.61 -0.93
C CYS A 128 -0.77 11.30 0.00
N HIS A 129 0.08 12.15 -0.57
CA HIS A 129 0.98 13.01 0.16
C HIS A 129 0.25 14.26 0.66
N VAL A 130 0.56 14.69 1.89
CA VAL A 130 0.10 15.94 2.49
C VAL A 130 1.22 16.59 3.31
N ARG A 131 1.15 17.91 3.43
CA ARG A 131 1.96 18.72 4.35
C ARG A 131 1.06 19.22 5.48
N SER A 132 1.37 18.88 6.73
CA SER A 132 0.66 19.38 7.91
C SER A 132 0.94 20.87 8.17
N ALA A 133 0.14 21.50 9.03
CA ALA A 133 0.31 22.90 9.39
C ALA A 133 1.67 23.18 10.07
N ASP A 134 2.23 22.21 10.79
CA ASP A 134 3.57 22.30 11.40
C ASP A 134 4.73 22.02 10.42
N GLY A 135 4.42 21.86 9.13
CA GLY A 135 5.42 21.73 8.06
C GLY A 135 5.99 20.32 7.88
N LYS A 136 5.41 19.30 8.52
CA LYS A 136 5.80 17.90 8.32
C LYS A 136 5.11 17.28 7.11
N ASP A 137 5.80 16.37 6.44
CA ASP A 137 5.29 15.65 5.28
C ASP A 137 4.82 14.26 5.70
N TYR A 138 3.60 13.92 5.27
CA TYR A 138 2.96 12.64 5.54
C TYR A 138 2.42 12.02 4.26
N VAL A 139 2.32 10.69 4.25
CA VAL A 139 1.50 9.96 3.30
C VAL A 139 0.34 9.32 4.05
N TYR A 140 -0.88 9.68 3.68
CA TYR A 140 -2.10 9.06 4.20
C TYR A 140 -2.46 7.87 3.33
N ILE A 141 -2.64 6.72 3.96
CA ILE A 141 -3.01 5.43 3.36
C ILE A 141 -4.42 5.12 3.84
N ILE A 142 -5.40 5.08 2.93
CA ILE A 142 -6.82 5.07 3.30
C ILE A 142 -7.53 3.89 2.64
N GLY A 143 -8.22 3.10 3.48
CA GLY A 143 -9.05 1.97 3.05
C GLY A 143 -8.26 0.74 2.63
N GLY A 144 -8.83 0.00 1.68
CA GLY A 144 -8.30 -1.26 1.15
C GLY A 144 -8.90 -2.51 1.81
N THR A 145 -8.24 -3.64 1.63
CA THR A 145 -8.70 -4.97 2.07
C THR A 145 -8.58 -5.22 3.58
N ILE A 146 -7.95 -4.30 4.32
CA ILE A 146 -7.77 -4.43 5.77
C ILE A 146 -9.02 -4.13 6.61
N CYS A 147 -10.08 -3.61 6.01
CA CYS A 147 -11.33 -3.31 6.70
C CYS A 147 -12.45 -4.25 6.23
N GLU A 148 -13.33 -4.63 7.15
CA GLU A 148 -14.49 -5.46 6.83
C GLU A 148 -15.65 -4.60 6.32
N GLU A 149 -16.53 -5.18 5.50
CA GLU A 149 -17.66 -4.44 4.92
C GLU A 149 -18.56 -3.83 6.01
N GLY A 150 -18.81 -2.53 5.92
CA GLY A 150 -19.64 -1.79 6.86
C GLY A 150 -18.89 -1.22 8.08
N GLU A 151 -17.63 -1.59 8.29
CA GLU A 151 -16.77 -0.97 9.31
C GLU A 151 -16.36 0.46 8.92
N ILE A 152 -15.81 1.21 9.88
CA ILE A 152 -15.19 2.50 9.59
C ILE A 152 -13.93 2.25 8.74
N THR A 153 -13.76 3.01 7.66
CA THR A 153 -12.57 2.92 6.81
C THR A 153 -11.31 3.18 7.63
N GLN A 154 -10.37 2.25 7.59
CA GLN A 154 -9.10 2.40 8.29
C GLN A 154 -8.21 3.44 7.60
N VAL A 155 -7.53 4.25 8.40
CA VAL A 155 -6.60 5.29 7.96
C VAL A 155 -5.26 5.05 8.64
N TYR A 156 -4.20 5.02 7.84
CA TYR A 156 -2.83 4.99 8.32
C TYR A 156 -2.10 6.24 7.85
N ARG A 157 -1.19 6.71 8.69
CA ARG A 157 -0.32 7.84 8.39
C ARG A 157 1.12 7.38 8.42
N LEU A 158 1.83 7.66 7.33
CA LEU A 158 3.25 7.44 7.21
C LEU A 158 4.01 8.77 7.27
N SER A 159 4.97 8.86 8.18
CA SER A 159 5.92 9.96 8.28
C SER A 159 6.98 9.87 7.16
N VAL A 160 7.15 10.94 6.38
CA VAL A 160 8.15 10.96 5.29
C VAL A 160 9.58 11.17 5.82
N SER A 161 9.75 11.64 7.05
CA SER A 161 11.07 11.90 7.63
C SER A 161 11.78 10.62 8.10
N ASP A 162 11.02 9.65 8.60
CA ASP A 162 11.57 8.41 9.19
C ASP A 162 10.88 7.12 8.71
N PHE A 163 9.85 7.24 7.86
CA PHE A 163 9.06 6.13 7.34
C PHE A 163 8.37 5.31 8.43
N SER A 164 8.15 5.87 9.62
CA SER A 164 7.27 5.26 10.60
C SER A 164 5.81 5.35 10.13
N ILE A 165 5.03 4.30 10.38
CA ILE A 165 3.61 4.23 10.05
C ILE A 165 2.78 4.00 11.32
N GLU A 166 1.63 4.65 11.42
CA GLU A 166 0.70 4.47 12.52
C GLU A 166 -0.73 4.46 12.02
N ARG A 167 -1.61 3.75 12.74
CA ARG A 167 -3.05 3.87 12.55
C ARG A 167 -3.51 5.19 13.14
N VAL A 168 -4.33 5.91 12.39
CA VAL A 168 -4.95 7.16 12.85
C VAL A 168 -6.37 6.85 13.31
N GLU A 169 -6.67 7.22 14.55
CA GLU A 169 -8.04 7.16 15.07
C GLU A 169 -8.85 8.32 14.51
N MET A 170 -10.00 7.98 13.93
CA MET A 170 -10.84 8.92 13.18
C MET A 170 -12.20 9.08 13.83
N SER A 171 -12.84 10.21 13.59
CA SER A 171 -14.22 10.47 13.99
C SER A 171 -15.01 11.17 12.88
N GLY A 172 -16.30 11.41 13.09
CA GLY A 172 -17.19 12.08 12.13
C GLY A 172 -17.83 11.12 11.11
N ASP A 173 -18.37 11.70 10.04
CA ASP A 173 -19.16 10.99 9.01
C ASP A 173 -18.27 10.38 7.94
N GLY A 174 -17.34 9.55 8.38
CA GLY A 174 -16.35 8.90 7.52
C GLY A 174 -16.97 7.90 6.55
N PRO A 175 -16.27 7.63 5.44
CA PRO A 175 -16.60 6.53 4.53
C PRO A 175 -16.65 5.21 5.31
N LYS A 176 -17.68 4.41 5.05
CA LYS A 176 -17.69 3.01 5.49
C LYS A 176 -16.89 2.17 4.52
N CYS A 177 -16.21 1.17 5.05
CA CYS A 177 -15.44 0.23 4.28
C CYS A 177 -16.37 -0.51 3.32
N CYS A 178 -16.07 -0.34 2.04
CA CYS A 178 -16.52 -1.18 0.96
C CYS A 178 -15.30 -1.33 0.03
N VAL A 179 -15.19 -2.47 -0.68
CA VAL A 179 -14.14 -2.72 -1.69
C VAL A 179 -14.38 -1.78 -2.89
N THR A 180 -14.02 -0.51 -2.71
CA THR A 180 -14.48 0.61 -3.52
C THR A 180 -13.38 1.13 -4.41
N LEU A 181 -13.78 1.60 -5.59
CA LEU A 181 -12.92 2.50 -6.34
C LEU A 181 -12.90 3.82 -5.58
N CYS A 182 -11.75 4.16 -5.03
CA CYS A 182 -11.55 5.41 -4.34
C CYS A 182 -10.31 6.14 -4.87
N THR A 183 -10.33 7.46 -4.75
CA THR A 183 -9.17 8.32 -5.01
C THR A 183 -9.03 9.29 -3.86
N SER A 184 -7.80 9.57 -3.44
CA SER A 184 -7.51 10.51 -2.36
C SER A 184 -6.54 11.59 -2.86
N LYS A 185 -6.72 12.83 -2.42
CA LYS A 185 -5.77 13.92 -2.68
C LYS A 185 -5.66 14.85 -1.47
N GLY A 186 -4.45 15.34 -1.21
CA GLY A 186 -4.19 16.42 -0.27
C GLY A 186 -4.62 17.77 -0.83
N LEU A 187 -5.26 18.60 -0.03
CA LEU A 187 -5.68 19.96 -0.37
C LEU A 187 -5.44 20.91 0.79
N THR A 188 -5.35 22.20 0.50
CA THR A 188 -5.47 23.26 1.51
C THR A 188 -6.81 23.98 1.32
N LYS A 189 -7.65 24.02 2.35
CA LYS A 189 -8.97 24.66 2.35
C LYS A 189 -9.12 25.51 3.60
N ASN A 190 -9.43 26.80 3.43
CA ASN A 190 -9.58 27.76 4.54
C ASN A 190 -8.40 27.76 5.52
N GLY A 191 -7.16 27.62 5.00
CA GLY A 191 -5.94 27.56 5.80
C GLY A 191 -5.69 26.23 6.52
N ARG A 192 -6.52 25.20 6.30
CA ARG A 192 -6.34 23.85 6.84
C ARG A 192 -5.95 22.87 5.76
N THR A 193 -5.10 21.91 6.10
CA THR A 193 -4.82 20.77 5.22
C THR A 193 -5.92 19.74 5.39
N VAL A 194 -6.46 19.24 4.28
CA VAL A 194 -7.46 18.18 4.26
C VAL A 194 -7.08 17.10 3.25
N VAL A 195 -7.47 15.86 3.51
CA VAL A 195 -7.48 14.80 2.50
C VAL A 195 -8.89 14.67 1.97
N GLN A 196 -9.08 15.00 0.69
CA GLN A 196 -10.35 14.77 0.01
C GLN A 196 -10.33 13.38 -0.62
N MET A 197 -11.36 12.58 -0.35
CA MET A 197 -11.53 11.25 -0.91
C MET A 197 -12.85 11.13 -1.65
N SER A 198 -12.80 10.67 -2.90
CA SER A 198 -13.99 10.30 -3.67
C SER A 198 -14.18 8.80 -3.61
N VAL A 199 -15.38 8.34 -3.29
CA VAL A 199 -15.73 6.93 -3.10
C VAL A 199 -16.91 6.57 -3.99
N THR A 200 -16.74 5.54 -4.81
CA THR A 200 -17.85 4.92 -5.54
C THR A 200 -18.27 3.64 -4.83
N HIS A 201 -19.44 3.66 -4.19
CA HIS A 201 -19.98 2.47 -3.51
C HIS A 201 -20.50 1.45 -4.53
N ARG A 202 -19.77 0.34 -4.73
CA ARG A 202 -20.21 -0.73 -5.64
C ARG A 202 -21.54 -1.39 -5.22
N CYS A 203 -21.85 -1.37 -3.92
CA CYS A 203 -23.00 -2.05 -3.34
C CYS A 203 -24.31 -1.23 -3.43
N LYS A 204 -24.26 0.04 -3.87
CA LYS A 204 -25.46 0.89 -4.04
C LYS A 204 -25.76 1.07 -5.53
N LEU A 205 -27.02 0.87 -5.90
CA LEU A 205 -27.57 1.20 -7.22
C LEU A 205 -28.65 2.29 -7.03
N PRO A 206 -28.59 3.41 -7.78
CA PRO A 206 -27.53 3.81 -8.71
C PRO A 206 -26.18 4.03 -8.00
N GLN A 207 -25.08 3.89 -8.74
CA GLN A 207 -23.74 4.14 -8.19
C GLN A 207 -23.61 5.64 -7.90
N GLU A 208 -23.72 6.00 -6.63
CA GLU A 208 -23.46 7.35 -6.14
C GLU A 208 -21.98 7.50 -5.83
N ILE A 209 -21.40 8.62 -6.28
CA ILE A 209 -20.06 9.05 -5.87
C ILE A 209 -20.24 9.96 -4.68
N LEU A 210 -19.77 9.53 -3.52
CA LEU A 210 -19.71 10.37 -2.33
C LEU A 210 -18.31 10.96 -2.20
N VAL A 211 -18.23 12.20 -1.76
CA VAL A 211 -16.96 12.88 -1.51
C VAL A 211 -16.85 13.16 -0.02
N TYR A 212 -15.73 12.77 0.56
CA TYR A 212 -15.41 12.95 1.96
C TYR A 212 -14.19 13.86 2.09
N GLU A 213 -14.16 14.68 3.13
CA GLU A 213 -12.98 15.45 3.52
C GLU A 213 -12.55 15.01 4.91
N LEU A 214 -11.28 14.66 5.05
CA LEU A 214 -10.62 14.44 6.32
C LEU A 214 -9.80 15.66 6.68
N ASP A 215 -10.16 16.35 7.76
CA ASP A 215 -9.28 17.33 8.41
C ASP A 215 -8.18 16.58 9.18
N ILE A 216 -6.93 16.73 8.72
CA ILE A 216 -5.80 15.95 9.24
C ILE A 216 -5.27 16.45 10.59
N GLU A 217 -5.66 17.65 11.01
CA GLU A 217 -5.26 18.24 12.28
C GLU A 217 -6.19 17.77 13.41
N THR A 218 -7.48 17.56 13.08
CA THR A 218 -8.50 17.13 14.03
C THR A 218 -8.87 15.65 13.90
N ASN A 219 -8.46 14.98 12.82
CA ASN A 219 -8.85 13.62 12.45
C ASN A 219 -10.38 13.42 12.34
N VAL A 220 -11.07 14.45 11.83
CA VAL A 220 -12.53 14.45 11.66
C VAL A 220 -12.87 14.36 10.18
N TRP A 221 -13.70 13.37 9.84
CA TRP A 221 -14.32 13.25 8.52
C TRP A 221 -15.57 14.10 8.41
N THR A 222 -15.79 14.67 7.23
CA THR A 222 -17.02 15.34 6.83
C THR A 222 -17.41 14.85 5.44
N VAL A 223 -18.68 14.51 5.23
CA VAL A 223 -19.23 14.24 3.90
C VAL A 223 -19.57 15.56 3.21
N LEU A 224 -19.20 15.70 1.94
CA LEU A 224 -19.61 16.82 1.10
C LEU A 224 -20.88 16.42 0.35
N GLU A 225 -21.91 17.26 0.46
CA GLU A 225 -23.12 17.19 -0.36
C GLU A 225 -22.86 17.63 -1.81
#